data_AF-A0A7S1PAZ4-F1
#
_entry.id   AF-A0A7S1PAZ4-F1
#
_cell.length_a   1.000
_cell.length_b   1.000
_cell.length_c   1.000
_cell.angle_alpha   90.00
_cell.angle_beta   90.00
_cell.angle_gamma   90.00
#
_symmetry.space_group_name_H-M   'P 1'
#
loop_
_entity.id
_entity.type
_entity.pdbx_description
1 polymer ?
#
loop_
_entity_poly.entity_id
_entity_poly.type
_entity_poly.pdbx_seq_one_letter_code
_entity_poly.pdbx_strand_id
1 'polypeptide(L)'
;GLNEIITALGHENREIDIFKIDVEGAEFKSLTPLLTSGAWRKKPPIRQVLIEVHVLGINKQKVVDLNKELLSAFLNNGYVLFHKEPNIQHAGGNCVEFAFLQLDLPTPPDKPT
;
A
#
# COMPACT_ATOMS: atom_id res chain seq x y z
N GLY A 1 12.51 -7.91 -9.16
CA GLY A 1 11.27 -7.18 -8.78
C GLY A 1 10.50 -7.97 -7.74
N LEU A 2 9.28 -7.55 -7.40
CA LEU A 2 8.49 -8.19 -6.34
C LEU A 2 8.13 -9.66 -6.64
N ASN A 3 7.89 -10.02 -7.92
CA ASN A 3 7.62 -11.42 -8.28
C ASN A 3 8.84 -12.32 -8.05
N GLU A 4 10.02 -11.85 -8.45
CA GLU A 4 11.26 -12.60 -8.32
C GLU A 4 11.61 -12.83 -6.84
N ILE A 5 11.29 -11.87 -5.95
CA ILE A 5 11.44 -12.04 -4.50
C ILE A 5 10.47 -13.09 -3.96
N ILE A 6 9.20 -13.06 -4.38
CA ILE A 6 8.19 -14.04 -3.96
C ILE A 6 8.64 -15.47 -4.35
N THR A 7 9.12 -15.65 -5.58
CA THR A 7 9.66 -16.93 -6.06
C THR A 7 10.91 -17.33 -5.29
N ALA A 8 11.90 -16.44 -5.15
CA ALA A 8 13.16 -16.74 -4.47
C ALA A 8 12.99 -17.14 -3.00
N LEU A 9 11.96 -16.58 -2.34
CA LEU A 9 11.63 -16.90 -0.95
C LEU A 9 10.62 -18.05 -0.81
N GLY A 10 10.15 -18.65 -1.90
CA GLY A 10 9.20 -19.77 -1.88
C GLY A 10 7.79 -19.42 -1.40
N HIS A 11 7.33 -18.18 -1.63
CA HIS A 11 6.03 -17.69 -1.17
C HIS A 11 4.91 -17.80 -2.21
N GLU A 12 5.17 -18.38 -3.39
CA GLU A 12 4.20 -18.45 -4.50
C GLU A 12 2.89 -19.16 -4.13
N ASN A 13 2.97 -20.17 -3.26
CA ASN A 13 1.84 -20.98 -2.81
C ASN A 13 1.50 -20.74 -1.33
N ARG A 14 1.84 -19.56 -0.80
CA ARG A 14 1.58 -19.19 0.60
C ARG A 14 0.71 -17.94 0.69
N GLU A 15 -0.12 -17.88 1.71
CA GLU A 15 -0.73 -16.62 2.12
C GLU A 15 0.31 -15.80 2.92
N ILE A 16 0.35 -14.50 2.68
CA ILE A 16 1.14 -13.54 3.45
C ILE A 16 0.21 -12.89 4.47
N ASP A 17 0.40 -13.21 5.76
CA ASP A 17 -0.41 -12.60 6.82
C ASP A 17 -0.16 -11.11 6.96
N ILE A 18 1.10 -10.69 6.89
CA ILE A 18 1.53 -9.29 7.04
C ILE A 18 2.62 -9.00 6.00
N PHE A 19 2.41 -7.95 5.19
CA PHE A 19 3.38 -7.44 4.25
C PHE A 19 3.77 -6.01 4.61
N LYS A 20 4.99 -5.82 5.14
CA LYS A 20 5.56 -4.51 5.45
C LYS A 20 6.25 -3.93 4.20
N ILE A 21 5.98 -2.66 3.93
CA ILE A 21 6.56 -1.90 2.84
C ILE A 21 7.19 -0.64 3.40
N ASP A 22 8.46 -0.48 3.11
CA ASP A 22 9.26 0.69 3.49
C ASP A 22 10.30 0.86 2.37
N VAL A 23 10.13 1.93 1.58
CA VAL A 23 10.89 2.13 0.33
C VAL A 23 11.46 3.54 0.22
N GLU A 24 11.69 4.19 1.36
CA GLU A 24 12.52 5.39 1.50
C GLU A 24 12.21 6.49 0.47
N GLY A 25 10.93 6.89 0.33
CA GLY A 25 10.51 7.98 -0.55
C GLY A 25 10.07 7.58 -1.95
N ALA A 26 10.14 6.29 -2.28
CA ALA A 26 9.69 5.76 -3.56
C ALA A 26 8.27 5.16 -3.52
N GLU A 27 7.53 5.33 -2.43
CA GLU A 27 6.26 4.62 -2.16
C GLU A 27 5.25 4.90 -3.26
N PHE A 28 4.98 6.18 -3.52
CA PHE A 28 3.98 6.58 -4.51
C PHE A 28 4.35 6.14 -5.92
N LYS A 29 5.63 6.29 -6.29
CA LYS A 29 6.13 5.92 -7.61
C LYS A 29 6.09 4.41 -7.86
N SER A 30 6.23 3.61 -6.81
CA SER A 30 6.36 2.15 -6.91
C SER A 30 5.01 1.45 -6.70
N LEU A 31 4.25 1.86 -5.69
CA LEU A 31 3.04 1.14 -5.26
C LEU A 31 1.80 1.56 -6.02
N THR A 32 1.63 2.84 -6.34
CA THR A 32 0.44 3.29 -7.06
C THR A 32 0.28 2.59 -8.41
N PRO A 33 1.32 2.47 -9.27
CA PRO A 33 1.22 1.70 -10.50
C PRO A 33 0.97 0.20 -10.27
N LEU A 34 1.57 -0.38 -9.21
CA LEU A 34 1.40 -1.79 -8.86
C LEU A 34 -0.06 -2.10 -8.46
N LEU A 35 -0.68 -1.22 -7.67
CA LEU A 35 -2.06 -1.34 -7.19
C LEU A 35 -3.09 -1.05 -8.29
N THR A 36 -2.81 -0.12 -9.20
CA THR A 36 -3.74 0.29 -10.26
C THR A 36 -3.68 -0.58 -11.51
N SER A 37 -2.52 -1.17 -11.84
CA SER A 37 -2.36 -2.08 -13.00
C SER A 37 -2.99 -3.46 -12.83
N GLY A 38 -3.49 -3.78 -11.63
CA GLY A 38 -3.98 -5.11 -11.28
C GLY A 38 -2.88 -6.15 -11.04
N ALA A 39 -1.59 -5.78 -11.21
CA ALA A 39 -0.47 -6.66 -10.89
C ALA A 39 -0.40 -7.03 -9.39
N TRP A 40 -0.92 -6.16 -8.52
CA TRP A 40 -1.11 -6.46 -7.10
C TRP A 40 -1.98 -7.69 -6.85
N ARG A 41 -3.09 -7.86 -7.60
CA ARG A 41 -4.01 -8.99 -7.44
C ARG A 41 -3.44 -10.33 -7.93
N LYS A 42 -2.31 -10.30 -8.63
CA LYS A 42 -1.60 -11.50 -9.12
C LYS A 42 -0.57 -12.01 -8.11
N LYS A 43 -0.39 -11.32 -6.98
CA LYS A 43 0.48 -11.76 -5.88
C LYS A 43 -0.20 -12.88 -5.10
N PRO A 44 0.55 -13.66 -4.31
CA PRO A 44 -0.05 -14.51 -3.30
C PRO A 44 -0.99 -13.66 -2.41
N PRO A 45 -2.07 -14.22 -1.85
CA PRO A 45 -2.99 -13.47 -1.01
C PRO A 45 -2.26 -12.75 0.13
N ILE A 46 -2.59 -11.48 0.39
CA ILE A 46 -1.98 -10.66 1.44
C ILE A 46 -3.06 -10.15 2.38
N ARG A 47 -3.11 -10.63 3.63
CA ARG A 47 -4.17 -10.24 4.57
C ARG A 47 -4.02 -8.82 5.09
N GLN A 48 -2.79 -8.43 5.44
CA GLN A 48 -2.49 -7.11 6.00
C GLN A 48 -1.31 -6.47 5.28
N VAL A 49 -1.42 -5.16 5.06
CA VAL A 49 -0.33 -4.35 4.51
C VAL A 49 0.01 -3.26 5.51
N LEU A 50 1.29 -3.18 5.87
CA LEU A 50 1.84 -2.09 6.66
C LEU A 50 2.75 -1.29 5.74
N ILE A 51 2.54 0.01 5.60
CA ILE A 51 3.37 0.86 4.74
C ILE A 51 3.81 2.10 5.51
N GLU A 52 5.11 2.38 5.50
CA GLU A 52 5.61 3.70 5.90
C GLU A 52 5.69 4.61 4.66
N VAL A 53 5.06 5.77 4.74
CA VAL A 53 5.06 6.78 3.67
C VAL A 53 5.94 7.95 4.05
N HIS A 54 6.95 8.19 3.23
CA HIS A 54 7.90 9.28 3.38
C HIS A 54 7.38 10.54 2.68
N VAL A 55 7.21 11.64 3.42
CA VAL A 55 6.65 12.91 2.90
C VAL A 55 7.63 14.08 2.93
N LEU A 56 8.89 13.84 3.28
CA LEU A 56 9.93 14.87 3.37
C LEU A 56 10.18 15.56 2.01
N GLY A 57 10.26 16.90 2.01
CA GLY A 57 10.61 17.67 0.82
C GLY A 57 9.52 17.77 -0.25
N ILE A 58 8.32 17.24 0.02
CA ILE A 58 7.17 17.33 -0.88
C ILE A 58 6.25 18.48 -0.46
N ASN A 59 5.72 19.24 -1.42
CA ASN A 59 4.69 20.24 -1.16
C ASN A 59 3.47 19.60 -0.48
N LYS A 60 2.94 20.24 0.58
CA LYS A 60 1.80 19.74 1.37
C LYS A 60 0.59 19.31 0.53
N GLN A 61 0.22 20.11 -0.47
CA GLN A 61 -0.92 19.77 -1.35
C GLN A 61 -0.63 18.53 -2.18
N LYS A 62 0.58 18.43 -2.73
CA LYS A 62 1.01 17.25 -3.49
C LYS A 62 1.02 15.99 -2.61
N VAL A 63 1.44 16.09 -1.34
CA VAL A 63 1.34 14.98 -0.37
C VAL A 63 -0.11 14.54 -0.18
N VAL A 64 -1.04 15.48 -0.03
CA VAL A 64 -2.47 15.17 0.12
C VAL A 64 -3.00 14.43 -1.10
N ASP A 65 -2.67 14.89 -2.30
CA ASP A 65 -3.18 14.28 -3.54
C ASP A 65 -2.60 12.88 -3.77
N LEU A 66 -1.30 12.70 -3.53
CA LEU A 66 -0.65 11.38 -3.60
C LEU A 66 -1.20 10.39 -2.56
N ASN A 67 -1.48 10.86 -1.35
CA ASN A 67 -2.12 10.02 -0.33
C ASN A 67 -3.55 9.62 -0.73
N LYS A 68 -4.35 10.55 -1.26
CA LYS A 68 -5.71 10.21 -1.75
C LYS A 68 -5.66 9.13 -2.82
N GLU A 69 -4.71 9.24 -3.75
CA GLU A 69 -4.52 8.25 -4.81
C GLU A 69 -4.14 6.88 -4.25
N LEU A 70 -3.14 6.83 -3.36
CA LEU A 70 -2.68 5.59 -2.72
C LEU A 70 -3.79 4.91 -1.90
N LEU A 71 -4.49 5.67 -1.06
CA LEU A 71 -5.59 5.15 -0.22
C LEU A 71 -6.74 4.63 -1.08
N SER A 72 -7.08 5.33 -2.16
CA SER A 72 -8.10 4.88 -3.11
C SER A 72 -7.68 3.61 -3.83
N ALA A 73 -6.40 3.49 -4.19
CA ALA A 73 -5.86 2.30 -4.86
C ALA A 73 -5.90 1.08 -3.94
N PHE A 74 -5.59 1.21 -2.65
CA PHE A 74 -5.77 0.14 -1.66
C PHE A 74 -7.25 -0.25 -1.52
N LEU A 75 -8.14 0.72 -1.37
CA LEU A 75 -9.58 0.46 -1.25
C LEU A 75 -10.13 -0.30 -2.45
N ASN A 76 -9.74 0.09 -3.67
CA ASN A 76 -10.13 -0.61 -4.90
C ASN A 76 -9.59 -2.05 -4.99
N ASN A 77 -8.59 -2.41 -4.17
CA ASN A 77 -8.06 -3.76 -4.04
C ASN A 77 -8.62 -4.52 -2.81
N GLY A 78 -9.67 -3.99 -2.16
CA GLY A 78 -10.34 -4.65 -1.03
C GLY A 78 -9.67 -4.39 0.33
N TYR A 79 -8.77 -3.40 0.41
CA TYR A 79 -8.07 -3.06 1.64
C TYR A 79 -8.68 -1.83 2.31
N VAL A 80 -8.99 -1.93 3.60
CA VAL A 80 -9.42 -0.79 4.41
C VAL A 80 -8.29 -0.34 5.34
N LEU A 81 -8.15 0.99 5.49
CA LEU A 81 -7.26 1.57 6.49
C LEU A 81 -7.87 1.37 7.88
N PHE A 82 -7.15 0.74 8.80
CA PHE A 82 -7.62 0.55 10.18
C PHE A 82 -6.73 1.21 11.23
N HIS A 83 -5.48 1.55 10.89
CA HIS A 83 -4.58 2.27 11.77
C HIS A 83 -3.67 3.21 10.98
N LYS A 84 -3.29 4.34 11.60
CA LYS A 84 -2.27 5.24 11.09
C LYS A 84 -1.48 5.84 12.25
N GLU A 85 -0.17 5.99 12.09
CA GLU A 85 0.69 6.55 13.12
C GLU A 85 1.84 7.36 12.52
N PRO A 86 2.02 8.63 12.89
CA PRO A 86 3.20 9.38 12.49
C PRO A 86 4.44 8.87 13.24
N ASN A 87 5.54 8.68 12.53
CA ASN A 87 6.84 8.38 13.13
C ASN A 87 7.43 9.66 13.74
N ILE A 88 7.11 9.93 15.00
CA ILE A 88 7.55 11.15 15.71
C ILE A 88 9.01 11.01 16.15
N GLN A 89 9.36 9.86 16.74
CA GLN A 89 10.65 9.64 17.39
C GLN A 89 11.83 9.66 16.40
N HIS A 90 11.65 9.10 15.20
CA HIS A 90 12.75 8.90 14.26
C HIS A 90 12.63 9.71 12.96
N ALA A 91 11.44 10.24 12.64
CA ALA A 91 11.23 11.06 11.43
C ALA A 91 10.68 12.47 11.71
N GLY A 92 10.47 12.85 12.97
CA GLY A 92 9.88 14.15 13.33
C GLY A 92 8.49 14.37 12.73
N GLY A 93 7.76 13.28 12.46
CA GLY A 93 6.46 13.30 11.80
C GLY A 93 6.49 13.40 10.26
N ASN A 94 7.67 13.29 9.63
CA ASN A 94 7.80 13.29 8.16
C ASN A 94 7.64 11.91 7.52
N CYS A 95 7.47 10.87 8.34
CA CYS A 95 7.05 9.54 7.91
C CYS A 95 5.77 9.17 8.65
N VAL A 96 4.86 8.50 7.94
CA VAL A 96 3.59 8.05 8.52
C VAL A 96 3.38 6.60 8.14
N GLU A 97 3.16 5.76 9.14
CA GLU A 97 2.75 4.37 8.94
C GLU A 97 1.25 4.29 8.73
N PHE A 98 0.82 3.55 7.71
CA PHE A 98 -0.55 3.16 7.47
C PHE A 98 -0.67 1.64 7.56
N ALA A 99 -1.70 1.16 8.25
CA ALA A 99 -2.02 -0.25 8.34
C ALA A 99 -3.36 -0.54 7.66
N PHE A 100 -3.33 -1.49 6.74
CA PHE A 100 -4.46 -1.92 5.96
C PHE A 100 -4.81 -3.38 6.23
N LEU A 101 -6.11 -3.66 6.22
CA LEU A 101 -6.67 -5.01 6.34
C LEU A 101 -7.48 -5.34 5.09
N GLN A 102 -7.24 -6.51 4.51
CA GLN A 102 -8.07 -7.03 3.43
C GLN A 102 -9.41 -7.48 4.01
N LEU A 103 -10.50 -6.96 3.45
CA LEU A 103 -11.86 -7.36 3.79
C LEU A 103 -12.59 -7.83 2.53
N ASP A 104 -13.53 -8.76 2.70
CA ASP A 104 -14.52 -9.09 1.70
C ASP A 104 -15.56 -7.96 1.62
N LEU A 105 -15.16 -6.86 0.98
CA LEU A 105 -16.06 -5.75 0.73
C LEU A 105 -17.05 -6.13 -0.39
N PRO A 106 -18.33 -5.77 -0.27
CA PRO A 106 -19.25 -5.85 -1.41
C PRO A 106 -18.66 -5.06 -2.58
N THR A 107 -18.69 -5.63 -3.78
CA THR A 107 -18.29 -4.92 -4.99
C THR A 107 -19.10 -3.62 -5.07
N PRO A 108 -18.46 -2.43 -5.12
CA PRO A 108 -19.21 -1.20 -5.33
C PRO A 108 -19.99 -1.33 -6.64
N PRO A 109 -21.27 -0.88 -6.69
CA PRO A 109 -22.00 -0.85 -7.95
C PRO A 109 -21.16 -0.06 -8.96
N ASP A 110 -20.90 -0.70 -10.09
CA ASP A 110 -19.84 -0.35 -11.04
C ASP A 110 -19.65 1.15 -11.25
N LYS A 111 -18.40 1.61 -11.18
CA LYS A 111 -18.01 2.80 -11.96
C LYS A 111 -18.12 2.41 -13.43
N PRO A 112 -18.82 3.19 -14.27
CA PRO A 112 -18.94 2.88 -15.68
C PRO A 112 -17.55 2.75 -16.31
N THR A 113 -17.37 1.69 -17.09
CA THR A 113 -16.23 1.44 -17.98
C THR A 113 -16.07 2.56 -19.00
#